data_AF-A0A952Z7T5-F1
#
_entry.id   AF-A0A952Z7T5-F1
#
_cell.length_a   1.000
_cell.length_b   1.000
_cell.length_c   1.000
_cell.angle_alpha   90.00
_cell.angle_beta   90.00
_cell.angle_gamma   90.00
#
_symmetry.space_group_name_H-M   'P 1'
#
loop_
_entity.id
_entity.type
_entity.pdbx_description
1 polymer ?
#
loop_
_entity_poly.entity_id
_entity_poly.type
_entity_poly.pdbx_seq_one_letter_code
_entity_poly.pdbx_strand_id
1 'polypeptide(L)' 'MKLITRFELAAKSETELYALLREVFNELARNQPGSYERRNALASIENIQNELASRAPYL' A
#
# COMPACT_ATOMS: atom_id res chain seq x y z
N MET A 1 6.80 9.74 1.46
CA MET A 1 6.71 8.51 2.29
C MET A 1 7.80 7.50 1.95
N LYS A 2 8.12 6.57 2.87
CA LYS A 2 8.96 5.39 2.58
C LYS A 2 8.15 4.32 1.85
N LEU A 3 8.81 3.47 1.06
CA LEU A 3 8.17 2.31 0.45
C LEU A 3 7.76 1.32 1.54
N ILE A 4 6.52 0.83 1.49
CA ILE A 4 6.03 -0.27 2.33
C ILE A 4 6.22 -1.58 1.57
N THR A 5 6.95 -2.51 2.17
CA THR A 5 7.33 -3.79 1.55
C THR A 5 6.31 -4.88 1.86
N ARG A 6 6.24 -5.91 1.01
CA ARG A 6 5.39 -7.09 1.25
C ARG A 6 5.71 -7.81 2.56
N PHE A 7 6.98 -7.80 2.98
CA PHE A 7 7.39 -8.38 4.26
C PHE A 7 6.72 -7.68 5.46
N GLU A 8 6.69 -6.34 5.44
CA GLU A 8 6.01 -5.56 6.49
C GLU A 8 4.49 -5.79 6.48
N LEU A 9 3.90 -5.93 5.29
CA LEU A 9 2.46 -6.16 5.13
C LEU A 9 2.01 -7.55 5.60
N ALA A 10 2.86 -8.57 5.47
CA ALA A 10 2.58 -9.92 5.94
C ALA A 10 2.27 -9.97 7.45
N ALA A 11 2.84 -9.06 8.24
CA ALA A 11 2.61 -8.96 9.68
C ALA A 11 1.33 -8.17 10.06
N LYS A 12 0.62 -7.59 9.09
CA LYS A 12 -0.58 -6.77 9.31
C LYS A 12 -1.86 -7.58 9.22
N SER A 13 -2.87 -7.19 10.00
CA SER A 13 -4.25 -7.64 9.83
C SER A 13 -4.91 -7.03 8.59
N GLU A 14 -5.99 -7.62 8.10
CA GLU A 14 -6.74 -7.09 6.94
C GLU A 14 -7.25 -5.65 7.19
N THR A 15 -7.74 -5.37 8.40
CA THR A 15 -8.19 -4.03 8.79
C THR A 15 -7.06 -3.00 8.73
N GLU A 16 -5.86 -3.37 9.18
CA GLU A 16 -4.67 -2.50 9.07
C GLU A 16 -4.24 -2.31 7.61
N LEU A 17 -4.36 -3.33 6.76
CA LEU A 17 -4.06 -3.20 5.33
C LEU A 17 -4.98 -2.19 4.65
N TYR A 18 -6.29 -2.20 4.95
CA TYR A 18 -7.21 -1.19 4.42
C TYR A 18 -6.94 0.22 4.98
N ALA A 19 -6.58 0.32 6.27
CA ALA A 19 -6.19 1.59 6.87
C ALA A 19 -4.94 2.17 6.18
N LEU A 20 -3.90 1.34 5.99
CA LEU A 20 -2.69 1.72 5.25
C LEU A 20 -3.00 2.10 3.81
N LEU A 21 -3.88 1.37 3.11
CA LEU A 21 -4.26 1.69 1.75
C LEU A 21 -4.83 3.11 1.65
N ARG A 22 -5.69 3.50 2.59
CA ARG A 22 -6.23 4.87 2.67
C ARG A 22 -5.15 5.91 2.91
N GLU A 23 -4.21 5.65 3.83
CA GLU A 23 -3.11 6.57 4.13
C GLU A 23 -2.20 6.78 2.92
N VAL A 24 -1.78 5.68 2.28
CA VAL A 24 -0.91 5.72 1.09
C VAL A 24 -1.60 6.41 -0.08
N PHE A 25 -2.92 6.20 -0.26
CA PHE A 25 -3.69 6.91 -1.28
C PHE A 25 -3.70 8.42 -1.05
N ASN A 26 -3.86 8.87 0.20
CA ASN A 26 -3.79 10.29 0.53
C ASN A 26 -2.39 10.88 0.29
N GLU A 27 -1.34 10.13 0.63
CA GLU A 27 0.04 10.51 0.33
C GLU A 27 0.28 10.62 -1.18
N LEU A 28 -0.26 9.70 -1.97
CA LEU A 28 -0.19 9.77 -3.42
C LEU A 28 -0.86 11.06 -3.96
N ALA A 29 -2.04 11.40 -3.45
CA ALA A 29 -2.79 12.57 -3.89
C ALA A 29 -2.10 13.90 -3.53
N ARG A 30 -1.39 13.95 -2.40
CA ARG A 30 -0.71 15.15 -1.91
C ARG A 30 0.61 15.45 -2.63
N ASN A 31 1.30 14.41 -3.11
CA ASN A 31 2.65 14.56 -3.65
C ASN A 31 2.67 14.85 -5.16
N GLN A 32 3.59 15.73 -5.56
CA GLN A 32 3.75 16.14 -6.96
C GLN A 32 4.12 14.96 -7.89
N PRO A 33 3.67 14.98 -9.15
CA PRO A 33 4.14 14.06 -10.18
C PRO A 33 5.69 14.00 -10.25
N GLY A 34 6.24 12.79 -10.38
CA GLY A 34 7.69 12.58 -10.51
C GLY A 34 8.49 12.54 -9.20
N SER A 35 7.89 12.90 -8.05
CA SER A 35 8.57 12.83 -6.76
C SER A 35 8.89 11.38 -6.36
N TYR A 36 9.93 11.17 -5.54
CA TYR A 36 10.27 9.84 -5.04
C TYR A 36 9.18 9.32 -4.09
N GLU A 37 8.54 10.19 -3.33
CA GLU A 37 7.42 9.88 -2.46
C GLU A 37 6.22 9.36 -3.26
N ARG A 38 5.91 10.00 -4.39
CA ARG A 38 4.82 9.56 -5.27
C ARG A 38 5.08 8.16 -5.83
N ARG A 39 6.32 7.88 -6.25
CA ARG A 39 6.73 6.54 -6.72
C ARG A 39 6.62 5.49 -5.61
N ASN A 40 7.08 5.82 -4.40
CA ASN A 40 6.94 4.94 -3.24
C ASN A 40 5.48 4.68 -2.87
N ALA A 41 4.62 5.69 -2.97
CA ALA A 41 3.19 5.54 -2.71
C ALA A 41 2.51 4.60 -3.72
N LEU A 42 2.81 4.74 -5.02
CA LEU A 42 2.30 3.83 -6.05
C LEU A 42 2.71 2.38 -5.80
N ALA A 43 4.00 2.13 -5.56
CA ALA A 43 4.51 0.79 -5.29
C ALA A 43 3.95 0.20 -3.96
N SER A 44 3.71 1.05 -2.96
CA SER A 44 3.10 0.62 -1.69
C SER A 44 1.62 0.24 -1.88
N ILE A 45 0.85 0.98 -2.70
CA ILE A 45 -0.53 0.63 -3.06
C ILE A 45 -0.57 -0.74 -3.72
N GLU A 46 0.29 -0.97 -4.71
CA GLU A 46 0.38 -2.26 -5.41
C GLU A 46 0.73 -3.40 -4.44
N ASN A 47 1.70 -3.20 -3.55
CA ASN A 47 2.05 -4.18 -2.53
C ASN A 47 0.87 -4.51 -1.60
N ILE A 48 0.10 -3.50 -1.15
CA ILE A 48 -1.05 -3.69 -0.27
C ILE A 48 -2.18 -4.44 -0.99
N GLN A 49 -2.49 -4.05 -2.23
CA GLN A 49 -3.53 -4.71 -3.02
C GLN A 49 -3.18 -6.17 -3.30
N ASN A 50 -1.92 -6.47 -3.61
CA ASN A 50 -1.46 -7.85 -3.80
C ASN A 50 -1.54 -8.69 -2.52
N GLU A 51 -1.26 -8.09 -1.36
CA GLU A 51 -1.40 -8.78 -0.07
C GLU A 51 -2.87 -9.01 0.32
N LEU A 52 -3.77 -8.06 0.03
CA LEU A 52 -5.21 -8.27 0.21
C LEU A 52 -5.73 -9.37 -0.72
N ALA A 53 -5.32 -9.35 -1.99
CA ALA A 53 -5.71 -10.34 -2.98
C ALA A 53 -5.19 -11.75 -2.64
N SER A 54 -3.99 -11.88 -2.07
CA SER A 54 -3.44 -13.19 -1.67
C SER A 54 -4.20 -13.84 -0.50
N ARG A 55 -4.91 -13.02 0.29
CA ARG A 55 -5.72 -13.45 1.44
C ARG A 55 -7.19 -13.65 1.11
N ALA A 56 -7.65 -13.14 -0.04
CA ALA A 56 -9.01 -13.36 -0.48
C ALA A 56 -9.25 -14.87 -0.65
N PRO A 57 -10.34 -15.43 -0.11
CA PRO A 57 -10.68 -16.82 -0.36
C PRO A 57 -10.83 -17.01 -1.87
N TYR A 58 -10.19 -18.04 -2.42
CA TYR A 58 -10.37 -18.44 -3.81
C TYR A 58 -11.88 -18.64 -4.05
N LEU A 59 -12.47 -17.80 -4.90
CA LEU A 59 -13.82 -18.01 -5.44
C LEU A 59 -13.82 -19.21 -6.40
#